data_AF-A0A3E0LQT1-F1
#
_entry.id   AF-A0A3E0LQT1-F1
#
_cell.length_a   1.000
_cell.length_b   1.000
_cell.length_c   1.000
_cell.angle_alpha   90.00
_cell.angle_beta   90.00
_cell.angle_gamma   90.00
#
_symmetry.space_group_name_H-M   'P 1'
#
loop_
_entity.id
_entity.type
_entity.pdbx_description
1 polymer ?
#
loop_
_entity_poly.entity_id
_entity_poly.type
_entity_poly.pdbx_seq_one_letter_code
_entity_poly.pdbx_strand_id
1 'polypeptide(L)'
;MTGSVEPLILDATCAPADIKYPTDLDLLNQARQGTEKILDCLYQEVKEKLNKKPRTSRKIARNNYLKVAKKRRQSQKKRRKAIGQQLGYIQRNLGYIDQLIELGASLTCLSKRQYKLLLVIEEVSRQQREMWSEKKTRVDQRIVSLSQRLDFARR
;
A
#
# COMPACT_ATOMS: atom_id res chain seq x y z
N MET A 1 54.06 -35.95 10.28
CA MET A 1 52.95 -35.59 11.19
C MET A 1 51.70 -35.47 10.35
N THR A 2 50.85 -36.49 10.42
CA THR A 2 49.54 -36.57 9.78
C THR A 2 48.57 -35.61 10.46
N GLY A 3 47.82 -34.85 9.66
CA GLY A 3 46.78 -33.95 10.16
C GLY A 3 45.71 -33.78 9.10
N SER A 4 44.98 -34.86 8.83
CA SER A 4 43.74 -34.87 8.05
C SER A 4 42.63 -34.21 8.87
N VAL A 5 42.01 -33.13 8.37
CA VAL A 5 40.67 -32.72 8.77
C VAL A 5 39.95 -32.10 7.56
N GLU A 6 39.28 -32.94 6.77
CA GLU A 6 37.91 -32.63 6.33
C GLU A 6 36.97 -33.00 7.50
N PRO A 7 35.67 -32.62 7.57
CA PRO A 7 34.85 -31.79 6.69
C PRO A 7 33.99 -30.76 7.46
N LEU A 8 33.40 -29.78 6.77
CA LEU A 8 32.00 -29.42 7.03
C LEU A 8 31.45 -28.65 5.83
N ILE A 9 30.92 -29.41 4.88
CA ILE A 9 29.94 -28.93 3.91
C ILE A 9 28.74 -28.53 4.76
N LEU A 10 28.59 -27.23 4.98
CA LEU A 10 27.45 -26.65 5.65
C LEU A 10 26.31 -26.67 4.63
N ASP A 11 25.69 -27.84 4.48
CA ASP A 11 24.48 -28.03 3.69
C ASP A 11 23.31 -27.43 4.47
N ALA A 12 23.30 -26.11 4.56
CA ALA A 12 22.12 -25.37 4.97
C ALA A 12 21.24 -25.24 3.74
N THR A 13 20.42 -26.26 3.50
CA THR A 13 19.22 -26.13 2.68
C THR A 13 18.29 -25.14 3.39
N CYS A 14 18.58 -23.84 3.26
CA CYS A 14 17.64 -22.79 3.58
C CYS A 14 16.48 -22.97 2.62
N ALA A 15 15.44 -23.69 3.05
CA ALA A 15 14.14 -23.61 2.44
C ALA A 15 13.85 -22.12 2.26
N PRO A 16 13.59 -21.62 1.03
CA PRO A 16 13.14 -20.26 0.90
C PRO A 16 11.84 -20.21 1.69
N ALA A 17 11.87 -19.52 2.84
CA ALA A 17 10.65 -19.08 3.47
C ALA A 17 9.79 -18.50 2.35
N ASP A 18 8.56 -18.98 2.22
CA ASP A 18 7.60 -18.59 1.20
C ASP A 18 7.17 -17.14 1.49
N ILE A 19 8.13 -16.22 1.43
CA ILE A 19 7.99 -14.79 1.57
C ILE A 19 7.38 -14.37 0.25
N LYS A 20 6.06 -14.48 0.18
CA LYS A 20 5.27 -13.92 -0.90
C LYS A 20 5.60 -12.43 -0.98
N TYR A 21 6.44 -12.06 -1.94
CA TYR A 21 6.72 -10.66 -2.22
C TYR A 21 5.39 -9.96 -2.53
N PRO A 22 5.10 -8.82 -1.88
CA PRO A 22 3.84 -8.12 -2.11
C PRO A 22 3.77 -7.73 -3.59
N THR A 23 2.71 -8.17 -4.24
CA THR A 23 2.42 -7.70 -5.60
C THR A 23 1.96 -6.26 -5.55
N ASP A 24 2.02 -5.53 -6.67
CA ASP A 24 1.43 -4.19 -6.78
C ASP A 24 -0.02 -4.15 -6.28
N LEU A 25 -0.77 -5.22 -6.56
CA LEU A 25 -2.15 -5.35 -6.14
C LEU A 25 -2.27 -5.48 -4.60
N ASP A 26 -1.39 -6.24 -3.97
CA ASP A 26 -1.38 -6.41 -2.51
C ASP A 26 -0.94 -5.12 -1.82
N LEU A 27 0.11 -4.47 -2.34
CA LEU A 27 0.59 -3.17 -1.88
C LEU A 27 -0.53 -2.12 -1.92
N LEU A 28 -1.22 -2.00 -3.05
CA LEU A 28 -2.32 -1.05 -3.22
C LEU A 28 -3.53 -1.41 -2.33
N ASN A 29 -3.82 -2.68 -2.10
CA ASN A 29 -4.88 -3.06 -1.16
C ASN A 29 -4.53 -2.67 0.29
N GLN A 30 -3.27 -2.82 0.70
CA GLN A 30 -2.81 -2.33 2.01
C GLN A 30 -2.91 -0.80 2.08
N ALA A 31 -2.52 -0.10 1.01
CA ALA A 31 -2.58 1.36 0.93
C ALA A 31 -4.03 1.85 1.04
N ARG A 32 -4.96 1.22 0.31
CA ARG A 32 -6.40 1.48 0.43
C ARG A 32 -6.88 1.32 1.88
N GLN A 33 -6.53 0.22 2.54
CA GLN A 33 -6.92 0.01 3.96
C GLN A 33 -6.31 1.07 4.88
N GLY A 34 -5.06 1.49 4.61
CA GLY A 34 -4.41 2.59 5.33
C GLY A 34 -5.19 3.89 5.20
N THR A 35 -5.53 4.31 3.98
CA THR A 35 -6.33 5.53 3.76
C THR A 35 -7.70 5.46 4.44
N GLU A 36 -8.35 4.29 4.46
CA GLU A 36 -9.63 4.12 5.13
C GLU A 36 -9.55 4.36 6.64
N LYS A 37 -8.48 3.92 7.29
CA LYS A 37 -8.23 4.13 8.73
C LYS A 37 -7.87 5.59 9.03
N ILE A 38 -7.07 6.22 8.17
CA ILE A 38 -6.68 7.63 8.31
C ILE A 38 -7.92 8.52 8.19
N LEU A 39 -8.74 8.28 7.17
CA LEU A 39 -10.02 8.96 6.98
C LEU A 39 -10.94 8.76 8.19
N ASP A 40 -11.01 7.55 8.76
CA ASP A 40 -11.79 7.29 9.96
C ASP A 40 -11.35 8.11 11.17
N CYS A 41 -10.04 8.38 11.30
CA CYS A 41 -9.45 9.21 12.34
C CYS A 41 -9.76 10.69 12.13
N LEU A 42 -9.43 11.23 10.94
CA LEU A 42 -9.65 12.64 10.61
C LEU A 42 -11.13 13.02 10.63
N TYR A 43 -12.01 12.10 10.26
CA TYR A 43 -13.45 12.35 10.33
C TYR A 43 -13.94 12.62 11.76
N GLN A 44 -13.31 12.06 12.80
CA GLN A 44 -13.75 12.32 14.18
C GLN A 44 -13.56 13.79 14.57
N GLU A 45 -12.48 14.43 14.08
CA GLU A 45 -12.16 15.84 14.40
C GLU A 45 -13.18 16.83 13.84
N VAL A 46 -13.81 16.49 12.72
CA VAL A 46 -14.76 17.38 12.01
C VAL A 46 -16.16 16.80 11.93
N LYS A 47 -16.45 15.78 12.73
CA LYS A 47 -17.74 15.07 12.72
C LYS A 47 -18.91 16.03 12.98
N GLU A 48 -18.73 17.01 13.85
CA GLU A 48 -19.76 18.00 14.19
C GLU A 48 -20.04 18.98 13.04
N LYS A 49 -19.06 19.19 12.16
CA LYS A 49 -19.18 20.05 10.98
C LYS A 49 -19.80 19.33 9.78
N LEU A 50 -19.98 18.01 9.86
CA LEU A 50 -20.43 17.18 8.75
C LEU A 50 -21.72 16.43 9.08
N ASN A 51 -22.73 16.62 8.23
CA ASN A 51 -23.99 15.87 8.34
C ASN A 51 -23.79 14.36 8.12
N LYS A 52 -22.76 13.96 7.36
CA LYS A 52 -22.49 12.55 7.04
C LYS A 52 -21.03 12.30 6.73
N LYS A 53 -20.55 11.12 7.13
CA LYS A 53 -19.23 10.60 6.80
C LYS A 53 -19.04 10.37 5.29
N PRO A 54 -17.88 10.74 4.71
CA PRO A 54 -17.54 10.40 3.34
C PRO A 54 -17.67 8.90 3.06
N ARG A 55 -18.35 8.56 1.96
CA ARG A 55 -18.63 7.17 1.60
C ARG A 55 -17.41 6.51 0.97
N THR A 56 -16.68 5.76 1.77
CA THR A 56 -15.65 4.85 1.29
C THR A 56 -16.29 3.56 0.74
N SER A 57 -15.87 3.09 -0.44
CA SER A 57 -16.42 1.88 -1.08
C SER A 57 -15.84 0.58 -0.48
N ARG A 58 -15.61 0.49 0.84
CA ARG A 58 -14.77 -0.54 1.50
C ARG A 58 -15.12 -1.97 1.11
N LYS A 59 -16.41 -2.33 1.25
CA LYS A 59 -16.92 -3.68 0.94
C LYS A 59 -16.72 -4.03 -0.53
N ILE A 60 -17.05 -3.11 -1.43
CA ILE A 60 -16.91 -3.30 -2.88
C ILE A 60 -15.42 -3.43 -3.26
N ALA A 61 -14.57 -2.55 -2.73
CA ALA A 61 -13.14 -2.55 -2.99
C ALA A 61 -12.45 -3.83 -2.51
N ARG A 62 -12.80 -4.30 -1.30
CA ARG A 62 -12.35 -5.58 -0.76
C ARG A 62 -12.81 -6.75 -1.64
N ASN A 63 -14.08 -6.77 -2.03
CA ASN A 63 -14.61 -7.85 -2.87
C ASN A 63 -13.92 -7.89 -4.24
N ASN A 64 -13.69 -6.73 -4.86
CA ASN A 64 -12.97 -6.64 -6.14
C ASN A 64 -11.52 -7.11 -6.01
N TYR A 65 -10.83 -6.77 -4.92
CA TYR A 65 -9.51 -7.32 -4.60
C TYR A 65 -9.54 -8.84 -4.46
N LEU A 66 -10.42 -9.37 -3.61
CA LEU A 66 -10.49 -10.81 -3.31
C LEU A 66 -10.81 -11.65 -4.56
N LYS A 67 -11.67 -11.15 -5.45
CA LYS A 67 -11.97 -11.81 -6.74
C LYS A 67 -10.73 -12.07 -7.59
N VAL A 68 -9.70 -11.26 -7.42
CA VAL A 68 -8.45 -11.34 -8.20
C VAL A 68 -7.36 -12.04 -7.40
N ALA A 69 -7.18 -11.66 -6.13
CA ALA A 69 -6.16 -12.21 -5.24
C ALA A 69 -6.33 -13.72 -4.94
N LYS A 70 -7.57 -14.24 -4.94
CA LYS A 70 -7.85 -15.66 -4.68
C LYS A 70 -7.58 -16.59 -5.88
N LYS A 71 -7.25 -16.06 -7.06
CA LYS A 71 -7.05 -16.88 -8.27
C LYS A 71 -5.62 -17.40 -8.36
N ARG A 72 -5.48 -18.72 -8.54
CA ARG A 72 -4.16 -19.39 -8.70
C ARG A 72 -3.32 -18.82 -9.84
N ARG A 73 -3.95 -18.55 -11.00
CA ARG A 73 -3.30 -17.91 -12.16
C ARG A 73 -4.21 -16.81 -12.70
N GLN A 74 -3.68 -15.59 -12.77
CA GLN A 74 -4.39 -14.41 -13.26
C GLN A 74 -3.73 -13.86 -14.52
N SER A 75 -4.54 -13.52 -15.52
CA SER A 75 -4.02 -12.88 -16.73
C SER A 75 -3.52 -11.46 -16.42
N GLN A 76 -2.52 -11.00 -17.17
CA GLN A 76 -1.97 -9.65 -17.02
C GLN A 76 -3.07 -8.57 -17.15
N LYS A 77 -4.01 -8.76 -18.09
CA LYS A 77 -5.17 -7.86 -18.27
C LYS A 77 -6.04 -7.76 -17.01
N LYS A 78 -6.32 -8.90 -16.34
CA LYS A 78 -7.11 -8.92 -15.09
C LYS A 78 -6.35 -8.25 -13.96
N ARG A 79 -5.04 -8.53 -13.81
CA ARG A 79 -4.18 -7.89 -12.81
C ARG A 79 -4.13 -6.37 -12.99
N ARG A 80 -3.89 -5.90 -14.21
CA ARG A 80 -3.84 -4.47 -14.55
C ARG A 80 -5.17 -3.75 -14.30
N LYS A 81 -6.31 -4.40 -14.60
CA LYS A 81 -7.63 -3.87 -14.27
C LYS A 81 -7.83 -3.73 -12.75
N ALA A 82 -7.41 -4.73 -11.98
CA ALA A 82 -7.51 -4.73 -10.52
C ALA A 82 -6.65 -3.63 -9.87
N ILE A 83 -5.42 -3.44 -10.37
CA ILE A 83 -4.52 -2.34 -9.98
C ILE A 83 -5.20 -0.99 -10.22
N GLY A 84 -5.74 -0.77 -11.43
CA GLY A 84 -6.45 0.48 -11.76
C GLY A 84 -7.66 0.73 -10.85
N GLN A 85 -8.40 -0.32 -10.49
CA GLN A 85 -9.49 -0.22 -9.52
C GLN A 85 -8.99 0.17 -8.12
N GLN A 86 -7.93 -0.45 -7.61
CA GLN A 86 -7.33 -0.08 -6.31
C GLN A 86 -6.84 1.36 -6.30
N LEU A 87 -6.14 1.80 -7.36
CA LEU A 87 -5.72 3.20 -7.52
C LEU A 87 -6.90 4.17 -7.47
N GLY A 88 -8.00 3.85 -8.16
CA GLY A 88 -9.21 4.67 -8.12
C GLY A 88 -9.91 4.69 -6.75
N TYR A 89 -9.76 3.66 -5.91
CA TYR A 89 -10.24 3.70 -4.52
C TYR A 89 -9.33 4.59 -3.66
N ILE A 90 -8.01 4.44 -3.78
CA ILE A 90 -7.02 5.22 -3.02
C ILE A 90 -7.17 6.71 -3.34
N GLN A 91 -7.25 7.09 -4.61
CA GLN A 91 -7.38 8.50 -5.03
C GLN A 91 -8.63 9.17 -4.48
N ARG A 92 -9.77 8.46 -4.47
CA ARG A 92 -10.99 8.99 -3.84
C ARG A 92 -10.84 9.14 -2.33
N ASN A 93 -10.20 8.18 -1.67
CA ASN A 93 -9.96 8.27 -0.23
C ASN A 93 -9.00 9.41 0.11
N LEU A 94 -7.96 9.63 -0.69
CA LEU A 94 -7.04 10.78 -0.53
C LEU A 94 -7.79 12.11 -0.73
N GLY A 95 -8.61 12.24 -1.79
CA GLY A 95 -9.43 13.44 -1.97
C GLY A 95 -10.41 13.71 -0.82
N TYR A 96 -10.94 12.66 -0.18
CA TYR A 96 -11.73 12.84 1.05
C TYR A 96 -10.87 13.24 2.25
N ILE A 97 -9.63 12.77 2.34
CA ILE A 97 -8.69 13.20 3.38
C ILE A 97 -8.39 14.69 3.21
N ASP A 98 -8.10 15.15 1.99
CA ASP A 98 -7.86 16.56 1.67
C ASP A 98 -9.05 17.43 2.09
N GLN A 99 -10.27 17.02 1.72
CA GLN A 99 -11.51 17.73 2.12
C GLN A 99 -11.69 17.79 3.64
N LEU A 100 -11.35 16.74 4.38
CA LEU A 100 -11.44 16.76 5.84
C LEU A 100 -10.42 17.73 6.45
N ILE A 101 -9.21 17.79 5.89
CA ILE A 101 -8.17 18.75 6.30
C ILE A 101 -8.64 20.18 6.03
N GLU A 102 -9.20 20.46 4.85
CA GLU A 102 -9.78 21.78 4.50
C GLU A 102 -10.90 22.21 5.45
N LEU A 103 -11.70 21.26 5.96
CA LEU A 103 -12.74 21.51 6.96
C LEU A 103 -12.18 21.73 8.39
N GLY A 104 -10.86 21.63 8.56
CA GLY A 104 -10.15 21.87 9.80
C GLY A 104 -9.84 20.61 10.61
N ALA A 105 -9.84 19.42 10.01
CA ALA A 105 -9.35 18.23 10.69
C ALA A 105 -7.85 18.35 10.92
N SER A 106 -7.42 18.25 12.18
CA SER A 106 -6.01 18.33 12.51
C SER A 106 -5.28 17.02 12.21
N LEU A 107 -4.16 17.10 11.48
CA LEU A 107 -3.26 15.96 11.27
C LEU A 107 -2.60 15.48 12.58
N THR A 108 -2.63 16.26 13.65
CA THR A 108 -2.09 15.87 14.97
C THR A 108 -2.87 14.73 15.61
N CYS A 109 -4.12 14.46 15.19
CA CYS A 109 -4.89 13.30 15.67
C CYS A 109 -4.32 11.96 15.13
N LEU A 110 -3.48 12.01 14.09
CA LEU A 110 -2.81 10.83 13.55
C LEU A 110 -1.59 10.48 14.40
N SER A 111 -1.45 9.20 14.73
CA SER A 111 -0.17 8.69 15.27
C SER A 111 0.97 8.95 14.29
N LYS A 112 2.21 9.08 14.79
CA LYS A 112 3.42 9.20 13.96
C LYS A 112 3.49 8.13 12.86
N ARG A 113 2.99 6.92 13.15
CA ARG A 113 2.91 5.81 12.19
C ARG A 113 1.86 6.07 11.10
N GLN A 114 0.67 6.54 11.45
CA GLN A 114 -0.39 6.86 10.47
C GLN A 114 0.01 8.03 9.58
N TYR A 115 0.63 9.07 10.14
CA TYR A 115 1.12 10.21 9.37
C TYR A 115 2.19 9.79 8.35
N LYS A 116 3.21 9.03 8.79
CA LYS A 116 4.21 8.47 7.86
C LYS A 116 3.57 7.56 6.80
N LEU A 117 2.60 6.73 7.20
CA LEU A 117 1.87 5.87 6.28
C LEU A 117 1.12 6.68 5.21
N LEU A 118 0.53 7.83 5.56
CA LEU A 118 -0.14 8.72 4.60
C LEU A 118 0.86 9.17 3.51
N LEU A 119 2.03 9.67 3.92
CA LEU A 119 3.08 10.10 3.00
C LEU A 119 3.56 8.96 2.08
N VAL A 120 3.76 7.76 2.64
CA VAL A 120 4.11 6.57 1.85
C VAL A 120 3.01 6.24 0.83
N ILE A 121 1.74 6.30 1.24
CA ILE A 121 0.62 5.97 0.37
C ILE A 121 0.50 6.97 -0.78
N GLU A 122 0.71 8.25 -0.53
CA GLU A 122 0.72 9.28 -1.58
C GLU A 122 1.79 8.99 -2.63
N GLU A 123 3.03 8.71 -2.20
CA GLU A 123 4.11 8.36 -3.13
C GLU A 123 3.87 7.04 -3.86
N VAL A 124 3.38 6.01 -3.17
CA VAL A 124 2.99 4.74 -3.81
C VAL A 124 1.90 4.98 -4.85
N SER A 125 0.88 5.78 -4.52
CA SER A 125 -0.21 6.11 -5.43
C SER A 125 0.32 6.84 -6.67
N ARG A 126 1.24 7.80 -6.50
CA ARG A 126 1.92 8.51 -7.59
C ARG A 126 2.70 7.55 -8.49
N GLN A 127 3.62 6.77 -7.93
CA GLN A 127 4.45 5.81 -8.64
C GLN A 127 3.62 4.78 -9.41
N GLN A 128 2.61 4.20 -8.76
CA GLN A 128 1.75 3.18 -9.36
C GLN A 128 0.83 3.76 -10.43
N ARG A 129 0.39 5.02 -10.29
CA ARG A 129 -0.37 5.71 -11.33
C ARG A 129 0.46 5.92 -12.58
N GLU A 130 1.71 6.39 -12.45
CA GLU A 130 2.65 6.54 -13.56
C GLU A 130 2.86 5.20 -14.29
N MET A 131 3.20 4.15 -13.55
CA MET A 131 3.36 2.80 -14.10
C MET A 131 2.10 2.31 -14.80
N TRP A 132 0.94 2.58 -14.21
CA TRP A 132 -0.33 2.18 -14.79
C TRP A 132 -0.64 2.97 -16.06
N SER A 133 -0.57 4.31 -16.07
CA SER A 133 -0.90 5.12 -17.25
C SER A 133 0.04 4.84 -18.42
N GLU A 134 1.35 4.78 -18.15
CA GLU A 134 2.38 4.67 -19.19
C GLU A 134 2.71 3.23 -19.58
N LYS A 135 2.04 2.24 -18.96
CA LYS A 135 2.29 0.81 -19.17
C LYS A 135 3.73 0.39 -18.81
N LYS A 136 4.41 1.15 -17.94
CA LYS A 136 5.73 0.81 -17.39
C LYS A 136 5.61 -0.27 -16.31
N THR A 137 6.67 -1.06 -16.14
CA THR A 137 6.79 -2.10 -15.10
C THR A 137 7.66 -1.66 -13.92
N ARG A 138 8.37 -0.53 -14.05
CA ARG A 138 9.27 0.02 -13.03
C ARG A 138 9.29 1.55 -13.10
N VAL A 139 9.53 2.16 -11.96
CA VAL A 139 9.95 3.56 -11.78
C VAL A 139 11.17 3.58 -10.87
N ASP A 140 11.93 4.67 -10.90
CA ASP A 140 13.07 4.81 -10.00
C ASP A 140 12.62 4.94 -8.53
N GLN A 141 13.43 4.42 -7.62
CA GLN A 141 13.17 4.40 -6.17
C GLN A 141 11.76 3.85 -5.81
N ARG A 142 11.32 2.83 -6.54
CA ARG A 142 9.98 2.24 -6.36
C ARG A 142 9.79 1.72 -4.93
N ILE A 143 8.73 2.20 -4.30
CA ILE A 143 8.26 1.71 -3.01
C ILE A 143 7.51 0.41 -3.25
N VAL A 144 7.97 -0.67 -2.62
CA VAL A 144 7.38 -2.01 -2.76
C VAL A 144 6.71 -2.49 -1.48
N SER A 145 6.84 -1.75 -0.38
CA SER A 145 6.26 -2.08 0.92
C SER A 145 5.88 -0.81 1.68
N LEU A 146 4.70 -0.80 2.33
CA LEU A 146 4.28 0.32 3.18
C LEU A 146 5.03 0.38 4.51
N SER A 147 5.70 -0.71 4.89
CA SER A 147 6.56 -0.76 6.08
C SER A 147 7.98 -0.29 5.77
N GLN A 148 8.30 -0.05 4.50
CA GLN A 148 9.61 0.46 4.11
C GLN A 148 9.78 1.86 4.72
N ARG A 149 10.90 2.06 5.43
CA ARG A 149 11.26 3.36 6.00
C ARG A 149 11.43 4.35 4.84
N LEU A 150 10.68 5.44 4.84
CA LEU A 150 10.98 6.59 3.98
C LEU A 150 12.08 7.37 4.66
N ASP A 151 13.29 7.26 4.13
CA ASP A 151 14.40 8.13 4.50
C ASP A 151 14.29 9.39 3.64
N PHE A 152 13.52 10.38 4.10
CA PHE A 152 13.45 11.72 3.49
C PHE A 152 14.77 12.52 3.59
N ALA A 153 15.87 11.91 4.04
CA ALA A 153 17.13 12.57 4.38
C ALA A 153 18.24 12.44 3.31
N ARG A 154 17.89 12.15 2.04
CA ARG A 154 18.84 12.23 0.91
C ARG A 154 18.18 12.83 -0.32
N ARG A 155 17.80 14.10 -0.24
CA ARG A 155 17.61 14.99 -1.38
C ARG A 155 18.12 16.36 -1.03
#